data_AF-A0A381Q6I9-F1
#
_entry.id   AF-A0A381Q6I9-F1
#
_cell.length_a   1.000
_cell.length_b   1.000
_cell.length_c   1.000
_cell.angle_alpha   90.00
_cell.angle_beta   90.00
_cell.angle_gamma   90.00
#
_symmetry.space_group_name_H-M   'P 1'
#
loop_
_entity.id
_entity.type
_entity.pdbx_description
1 polymer ?
#
loop_
_entity_poly.entity_id
_entity_poly.type
_entity_poly.pdbx_seq_one_letter_code
_entity_poly.pdbx_strand_id
1 'polypeptide(L)'
;MNSLNLDERSKSVLLAIIDKYIETAEPVGSRTIAKNHPQHLSSATIRNAMSDLEDSGFLSQPHTSAGRIPTDKGYRFYVDHLLRPQNFLMQAESLSEAQSLEYPSGKQNLQSVLESACDNLSTVSQQTGLVMLPGFSTTCFKHIEFTKVAPQAALAVFFSEQGILQNKILPIDSSLTQDQLTSISNYLNDEFSGKPIKWIRKELLSRVRLEKEHYNQLAQKAHDLSSALFEDTNNELLVQGALNLLDQPEFNEDIGKIKKLLKTLEEKTKLINLLDLCLDHEGMTILIGQENLQEEMGNCSLIAQNYQLGNEKVGALAVFGSKRMDYKKIISIVNHTAQKVSKLISENQGV
;
A
#
# COMPACT_ATOMS: atom_id res chain seq x y z
N MET A 1 -6.71 7.97 -21.51
CA MET A 1 -5.77 8.28 -22.60
C MET A 1 -6.02 9.70 -23.10
N ASN A 2 -5.36 10.70 -22.53
CA ASN A 2 -5.24 12.03 -23.13
C ASN A 2 -3.76 12.42 -23.01
N SER A 3 -2.91 11.79 -23.83
CA SER A 3 -1.52 12.24 -23.97
C SER A 3 -1.56 13.57 -24.71
N LEU A 4 -1.56 14.68 -23.95
CA LEU A 4 -1.14 15.97 -24.47
C LEU A 4 0.26 15.76 -25.06
N ASN A 5 0.32 15.70 -26.39
CA ASN A 5 1.55 15.41 -27.12
C ASN A 5 2.45 16.63 -27.02
N LEU A 6 3.26 16.69 -25.97
CA LEU A 6 4.39 17.60 -25.91
C LEU A 6 5.35 17.26 -27.03
N ASP A 7 5.87 18.28 -27.73
CA ASP A 7 6.97 18.06 -28.66
C ASP A 7 8.19 17.50 -27.91
N GLU A 8 9.10 16.84 -28.63
CA GLU A 8 10.25 16.16 -28.00
C GLU A 8 11.18 17.12 -27.24
N ARG A 9 11.24 18.40 -27.62
CA ARG A 9 12.04 19.41 -26.91
C ARG A 9 11.37 19.79 -25.59
N SER A 10 10.08 20.13 -25.62
CA SER A 10 9.28 20.49 -24.44
C SER A 10 9.22 19.34 -23.44
N LYS A 11 9.09 18.11 -23.94
CA LYS A 11 9.20 16.87 -23.16
C LYS A 11 10.59 16.74 -22.52
N SER A 12 11.68 16.84 -23.29
CA SER A 12 13.04 16.76 -22.75
C SER A 12 13.31 17.80 -21.68
N VAL A 13 12.85 19.04 -21.89
CA VAL A 13 12.98 20.14 -20.91
C VAL A 13 12.16 19.86 -19.65
N LEU A 14 10.92 19.39 -19.78
CA LEU A 14 10.06 19.05 -18.64
C LEU A 14 10.68 17.94 -17.79
N LEU A 15 11.15 16.86 -18.41
CA LEU A 15 11.80 15.75 -17.71
C LEU A 15 13.04 16.22 -16.94
N ALA A 16 13.91 17.02 -17.57
CA ALA A 16 15.10 17.56 -16.94
C ALA A 16 14.79 18.52 -15.78
N ILE A 17 13.73 19.30 -15.88
CA ILE A 17 13.27 20.17 -14.78
C ILE A 17 12.77 19.34 -13.61
N ILE A 18 11.99 18.29 -13.87
CA ILE A 18 11.46 17.43 -12.81
C ILE A 18 12.59 16.64 -12.14
N ASP A 19 13.51 16.05 -12.90
CA ASP A 19 14.69 15.38 -12.34
C ASP A 19 15.49 16.34 -11.45
N LYS A 20 15.72 17.58 -11.91
CA LYS A 20 16.48 18.56 -11.14
C LYS A 20 15.73 19.03 -9.90
N TYR A 21 14.42 19.23 -10.01
CA TYR A 21 13.59 19.63 -8.88
C TYR A 21 13.52 18.51 -7.84
N ILE A 22 13.42 17.24 -8.26
CA ILE A 22 13.50 16.06 -7.40
C ILE A 22 14.78 16.08 -6.56
N GLU A 23 15.92 16.39 -7.19
CA GLU A 23 17.22 16.44 -6.52
C GLU A 23 17.35 17.59 -5.52
N THR A 24 16.92 18.81 -5.87
CA THR A 24 17.29 20.02 -5.12
C THR A 24 16.18 20.64 -4.28
N ALA A 25 14.90 20.33 -4.55
CA ALA A 25 13.75 21.04 -3.98
C ALA A 25 13.69 22.55 -4.29
N GLU A 26 14.52 23.04 -5.22
CA GLU A 26 14.63 24.46 -5.55
C GLU A 26 14.02 24.78 -6.92
N PRO A 27 13.32 25.92 -7.09
CA PRO A 27 12.82 26.35 -8.39
C PRO A 27 13.90 26.37 -9.47
N VAL A 28 13.65 25.66 -10.58
CA VAL A 28 14.67 25.39 -11.59
C VAL A 28 14.68 26.49 -12.64
N GLY A 29 15.85 27.09 -12.88
CA GLY A 29 16.04 28.13 -13.90
C GLY A 29 16.54 27.58 -15.24
N SER A 30 16.26 28.30 -16.34
CA SER A 30 16.65 27.88 -17.69
C SER A 30 18.16 27.73 -17.88
N ARG A 31 18.98 28.53 -17.17
CA ARG A 31 20.45 28.42 -17.18
C ARG A 31 20.95 27.13 -16.54
N THR A 32 20.28 26.67 -15.49
CA THR A 32 20.62 25.42 -14.79
C THR A 32 20.46 24.23 -15.72
N ILE A 33 19.33 24.17 -16.44
CA ILE A 33 19.08 23.12 -17.43
C ILE A 33 20.07 23.22 -18.61
N ALA A 34 20.29 24.42 -19.15
CA ALA A 34 21.15 24.62 -20.33
C ALA A 34 22.57 24.05 -20.18
N LYS A 35 23.15 24.10 -18.96
CA LYS A 35 24.51 23.62 -18.70
C LYS A 35 24.67 22.12 -18.89
N ASN A 36 23.65 21.34 -18.55
CA ASN A 36 23.71 19.87 -18.48
C ASN A 36 22.73 19.19 -19.45
N HIS A 37 22.01 19.94 -20.29
CA HIS A 37 21.00 19.38 -21.18
C HIS A 37 21.66 18.63 -22.36
N PRO A 38 21.29 17.38 -22.64
CA PRO A 38 21.96 16.53 -23.63
C PRO A 38 21.89 17.07 -25.07
N GLN A 39 20.88 17.89 -25.38
CA GLN A 39 20.71 18.50 -26.70
C GLN A 39 21.39 19.88 -26.85
N HIS A 40 22.21 20.32 -25.89
CA HIS A 40 22.94 21.62 -25.90
C HIS A 40 22.07 22.83 -26.27
N LEU A 41 20.82 22.87 -25.77
CA LEU A 41 19.88 23.96 -26.04
C LEU A 41 20.33 25.26 -25.35
N SER A 42 20.12 26.40 -26.01
CA SER A 42 20.41 27.70 -25.42
C SER A 42 19.47 28.01 -24.25
N SER A 43 19.93 28.82 -23.28
CA SER A 43 19.09 29.27 -22.15
C SER A 43 17.85 30.04 -22.61
N ALA A 44 17.92 30.75 -23.74
CA ALA A 44 16.76 31.44 -24.33
C ALA A 44 15.74 30.44 -24.88
N THR A 45 16.20 29.40 -25.59
CA THR A 45 15.34 28.32 -26.11
C THR A 45 14.63 27.58 -24.98
N ILE A 46 15.36 27.25 -23.91
CA ILE A 46 14.78 26.58 -22.73
C ILE A 46 13.78 27.51 -22.03
N ARG A 47 14.06 28.81 -21.91
CA ARG A 47 13.11 29.76 -21.32
C ARG A 47 11.78 29.81 -22.07
N ASN A 48 11.82 29.78 -23.40
CA ASN A 48 10.59 29.75 -24.21
C ASN A 48 9.82 28.45 -23.98
N ALA A 49 10.50 27.30 -24.01
CA ALA A 49 9.86 26.01 -23.72
C ALA A 49 9.27 25.95 -22.30
N MET A 50 9.93 26.55 -21.31
CA MET A 50 9.41 26.67 -19.95
C MET A 50 8.15 27.53 -19.87
N SER A 51 8.07 28.59 -20.67
CA SER A 51 6.86 29.41 -20.80
C SER A 51 5.71 28.60 -21.38
N ASP A 52 5.96 27.87 -22.49
CA ASP A 52 4.95 27.03 -23.12
C ASP A 52 4.44 25.92 -22.18
N LEU A 53 5.34 25.33 -21.39
CA LEU A 53 5.01 24.33 -20.37
C LEU A 53 4.22 24.90 -19.19
N GLU A 54 4.49 26.15 -18.80
CA GLU A 54 3.72 26.87 -17.77
C GLU A 54 2.32 27.21 -18.27
N ASP A 55 2.19 27.76 -19.48
CA ASP A 55 0.91 28.07 -20.12
C ASP A 55 0.06 26.79 -20.32
N SER A 56 0.72 25.67 -20.58
CA SER A 56 0.11 24.34 -20.66
C SER A 56 -0.18 23.71 -19.29
N GLY A 57 0.20 24.35 -18.19
CA GLY A 57 -0.06 23.93 -16.82
C GLY A 57 0.78 22.74 -16.32
N PHE A 58 1.91 22.42 -16.96
CA PHE A 58 2.84 21.39 -16.48
C PHE A 58 3.81 21.96 -15.44
N LEU A 59 4.17 23.23 -15.57
CA LEU A 59 5.03 23.96 -14.66
C LEU A 59 4.27 25.14 -14.05
N SER A 60 4.76 25.63 -12.92
CA SER A 60 4.30 26.89 -12.33
C SER A 60 5.48 27.72 -11.84
N GLN A 61 5.27 29.02 -11.68
CA GLN A 61 6.23 29.94 -11.10
C GLN A 61 5.78 30.35 -9.69
N PRO A 62 6.51 29.99 -8.61
CA PRO A 62 6.08 30.32 -7.25
C PRO A 62 6.19 31.83 -6.95
N HIS A 63 7.20 32.50 -7.51
CA HIS A 63 7.41 33.94 -7.40
C HIS A 63 7.93 34.52 -8.70
N THR A 64 7.66 35.80 -8.97
CA THR A 64 7.95 36.50 -10.23
C THR A 64 9.42 36.45 -10.68
N SER A 65 10.37 36.25 -9.75
CA SER A 65 11.81 36.10 -10.01
C SER A 65 12.35 34.67 -9.86
N ALA A 66 11.53 33.74 -9.36
CA ALA A 66 11.92 32.35 -9.16
C ALA A 66 11.94 31.57 -10.49
N GLY A 67 12.64 30.42 -10.47
CA GLY A 67 12.57 29.42 -11.53
C GLY A 67 11.16 28.81 -11.69
N ARG A 68 11.08 27.65 -12.32
CA ARG A 68 9.83 26.88 -12.42
C ARG A 68 9.85 25.67 -11.50
N ILE A 69 8.68 25.30 -11.01
CA ILE A 69 8.46 24.07 -10.25
C ILE A 69 7.45 23.18 -10.99
N PRO A 70 7.53 21.85 -10.86
CA PRO A 70 6.54 20.95 -11.41
C PRO A 70 5.18 21.10 -10.73
N THR A 71 4.11 21.03 -11.52
CA THR A 71 2.75 20.84 -11.01
C THR A 71 2.44 19.34 -10.89
N ASP A 72 1.31 19.00 -10.27
CA ASP A 72 0.81 17.63 -10.23
C ASP A 72 0.67 17.03 -11.66
N LYS A 73 0.24 17.86 -12.63
CA LYS A 73 0.19 17.48 -14.05
C LYS A 73 1.57 17.23 -14.64
N GLY A 74 2.57 18.01 -14.24
CA GLY A 74 3.98 17.80 -14.59
C GLY A 74 4.49 16.45 -14.11
N TYR A 75 4.30 16.15 -12.83
CA TYR A 75 4.68 14.86 -12.24
C TYR A 75 3.95 13.68 -12.87
N ARG A 76 2.63 13.80 -13.12
CA ARG A 76 1.86 12.78 -13.82
C ARG A 76 2.45 12.46 -15.20
N PHE A 77 2.76 13.48 -16.00
CA PHE A 77 3.41 13.28 -17.29
C PHE A 77 4.78 12.58 -17.17
N TYR A 78 5.57 12.99 -16.18
CA TYR A 78 6.88 12.39 -15.91
C TYR A 78 6.76 10.90 -15.54
N VAL A 79 5.87 10.55 -14.61
CA VAL A 79 5.63 9.17 -14.19
C VAL A 79 5.10 8.32 -15.34
N ASP A 80 4.12 8.81 -16.10
CA ASP A 80 3.58 8.11 -17.27
C ASP A 80 4.65 7.89 -18.34
N HIS A 81 5.65 8.79 -18.43
CA HIS A 81 6.82 8.60 -19.29
C HIS A 81 7.74 7.49 -18.76
N LEU A 82 8.04 7.45 -17.46
CA LEU A 82 8.88 6.42 -16.85
C LEU A 82 8.31 5.01 -17.01
N LEU A 83 6.98 4.87 -16.89
CA LEU A 83 6.30 3.57 -16.96
C LEU A 83 6.20 2.99 -18.39
N ARG A 84 6.66 3.71 -19.43
CA ARG A 84 6.64 3.18 -20.80
C ARG A 84 7.55 1.96 -20.91
N PRO A 85 7.14 0.88 -21.62
CA PRO A 85 7.91 -0.37 -21.70
C PRO A 85 9.37 -0.19 -22.14
N GLN A 86 9.62 0.78 -23.03
CA GLN A 86 10.96 1.09 -23.54
C GLN A 86 11.91 1.64 -22.45
N ASN A 87 11.36 2.28 -21.42
CA ASN A 87 12.11 2.89 -20.32
C ASN A 87 12.31 1.92 -19.14
N PHE A 88 11.55 0.81 -19.10
CA PHE A 88 11.64 -0.20 -18.03
C PHE A 88 12.93 -1.04 -18.11
N LEU A 89 13.49 -1.21 -19.31
CA LEU A 89 14.76 -1.92 -19.53
C LEU A 89 15.99 -1.18 -18.98
N MET A 90 15.89 0.12 -18.70
CA MET A 90 16.98 0.93 -18.12
C MET A 90 17.03 0.89 -16.59
N GLN A 91 16.07 0.26 -15.89
CA GLN A 91 16.02 0.17 -14.42
C GLN A 91 16.96 -0.90 -13.81
N ALA A 92 17.85 -1.49 -14.60
CA ALA A 92 18.80 -2.49 -14.11
C ALA A 92 19.78 -1.94 -13.04
N GLU A 93 20.01 -0.62 -13.02
CA GLU A 93 20.90 0.03 -12.04
C GLU A 93 20.22 0.25 -10.66
N SER A 94 18.90 0.50 -10.64
CA SER A 94 18.09 0.64 -9.41
C SER A 94 17.71 -0.69 -8.75
N LEU A 95 18.19 -1.82 -9.29
CA LEU A 95 18.01 -3.14 -8.70
C LEU A 95 19.02 -3.40 -7.55
N SER A 96 20.14 -2.69 -7.51
CA SER A 96 21.20 -2.94 -6.50
C SER A 96 20.73 -2.66 -5.06
N GLU A 97 20.05 -1.53 -4.83
CA GLU A 97 19.48 -1.18 -3.51
C GLU A 97 18.27 -2.05 -3.15
N ALA A 98 17.47 -2.46 -4.15
CA ALA A 98 16.36 -3.39 -3.93
C ALA A 98 16.86 -4.81 -3.61
N GLN A 99 18.03 -5.20 -4.12
CA GLN A 99 18.68 -6.48 -3.82
C GLN A 99 19.31 -6.54 -2.43
N SER A 100 19.64 -5.39 -1.82
CA SER A 100 20.10 -5.32 -0.43
C SER A 100 18.97 -5.48 0.61
N LEU A 101 17.72 -5.65 0.17
CA LEU A 101 16.61 -5.91 1.07
C LEU A 101 16.77 -7.29 1.70
N GLU A 102 17.20 -7.29 2.96
CA GLU A 102 17.26 -8.49 3.77
C GLU A 102 15.86 -8.88 4.22
N TYR A 103 15.51 -10.13 3.94
CA TYR A 103 14.32 -10.75 4.49
C TYR A 103 14.77 -11.88 5.40
N PRO A 104 14.15 -12.04 6.57
CA PRO A 104 14.57 -13.06 7.51
C PRO A 104 14.40 -14.46 6.87
N SER A 105 15.41 -15.31 7.04
CA SER A 105 15.52 -16.62 6.37
C SER A 105 14.80 -17.73 7.17
N GLY A 106 14.21 -18.71 6.48
CA GLY A 106 13.53 -19.89 7.07
C GLY A 106 12.00 -19.88 6.95
N LYS A 107 11.32 -20.89 7.51
CA LYS A 107 9.84 -20.94 7.58
C LYS A 107 9.33 -19.82 8.50
N GLN A 108 8.96 -18.70 7.91
CA GLN A 108 8.49 -17.49 8.59
C GLN A 108 6.95 -17.45 8.59
N ASN A 109 6.35 -16.88 9.64
CA ASN A 109 4.94 -16.52 9.58
C ASN A 109 4.76 -15.38 8.56
N LEU A 110 3.65 -15.36 7.81
CA LEU A 110 3.33 -14.30 6.84
C LEU A 110 3.52 -12.91 7.44
N GLN A 111 3.06 -12.72 8.68
CA GLN A 111 3.12 -11.44 9.37
C GLN A 111 4.55 -10.90 9.47
N SER A 112 5.54 -11.72 9.82
CA SER A 112 6.93 -11.25 9.95
C SER A 112 7.54 -10.85 8.61
N VAL A 113 7.18 -11.55 7.53
CA VAL A 113 7.59 -11.19 6.16
C VAL A 113 7.02 -9.82 5.77
N LEU A 114 5.74 -9.58 6.08
CA LEU A 114 5.07 -8.31 5.78
C LEU A 114 5.59 -7.15 6.65
N GLU A 115 5.92 -7.40 7.93
CA GLU A 115 6.57 -6.44 8.81
C GLU A 115 7.96 -6.05 8.30
N SER A 116 8.78 -7.04 7.91
CA SER A 116 10.08 -6.76 7.28
C SER A 116 9.94 -6.02 5.96
N ALA A 117 8.93 -6.35 5.14
CA ALA A 117 8.65 -5.61 3.92
C ALA A 117 8.30 -4.14 4.20
N CYS A 118 7.46 -3.87 5.19
CA CYS A 118 7.07 -2.52 5.57
C CYS A 118 8.26 -1.68 6.04
N ASP A 119 9.13 -2.27 6.87
CA ASP A 119 10.34 -1.62 7.36
C ASP A 119 11.34 -1.34 6.23
N ASN A 120 11.56 -2.34 5.37
CA ASN A 120 12.41 -2.21 4.19
C ASN A 120 11.95 -1.11 3.23
N LEU A 121 10.63 -1.05 2.94
CA LEU A 121 10.04 0.01 2.14
C LEU A 121 10.34 1.38 2.73
N SER A 122 10.11 1.55 4.04
CA SER A 122 10.37 2.81 4.76
C SER A 122 11.86 3.19 4.70
N THR A 123 12.74 2.29 5.11
CA THR A 123 14.17 2.57 5.31
C THR A 123 14.89 2.86 3.99
N VAL A 124 14.65 2.07 2.94
CA VAL A 124 15.36 2.24 1.66
C VAL A 124 14.79 3.41 0.85
N SER A 125 13.48 3.67 0.94
CA SER A 125 12.88 4.82 0.26
C SER A 125 13.08 6.14 1.01
N GLN A 126 13.37 6.09 2.31
CA GLN A 126 13.30 7.26 3.22
C GLN A 126 11.94 7.96 3.15
N GLN A 127 10.87 7.19 3.01
CA GLN A 127 9.48 7.64 2.99
C GLN A 127 8.66 6.77 3.95
N THR A 128 7.35 6.95 4.00
CA THR A 128 6.46 6.09 4.80
C THR A 128 6.18 4.79 4.04
N GLY A 129 6.53 3.66 4.64
CA GLY A 129 6.16 2.33 4.17
C GLY A 129 4.76 1.95 4.66
N LEU A 130 3.95 1.39 3.78
CA LEU A 130 2.60 0.90 4.05
C LEU A 130 2.48 -0.55 3.56
N VAL A 131 1.98 -1.45 4.40
CA VAL A 131 1.69 -2.83 3.99
C VAL A 131 0.34 -3.24 4.53
N MET A 132 -0.59 -3.53 3.62
CA MET A 132 -1.91 -4.05 3.92
C MET A 132 -1.82 -5.57 4.02
N LEU A 133 -2.16 -6.12 5.18
CA LEU A 133 -2.25 -7.56 5.40
C LEU A 133 -3.44 -8.14 4.62
N PRO A 134 -3.41 -9.45 4.31
CA PRO A 134 -4.52 -10.06 3.61
C PRO A 134 -5.80 -10.00 4.43
N GLY A 135 -6.82 -9.41 3.82
CA GLY A 135 -8.16 -9.40 4.36
C GLY A 135 -8.72 -10.81 4.47
N PHE A 136 -9.47 -11.07 5.52
CA PHE A 136 -10.17 -12.34 5.71
C PHE A 136 -11.23 -12.62 4.64
N SER A 137 -11.66 -11.61 3.89
CA SER A 137 -12.84 -11.75 3.03
C SER A 137 -12.65 -12.69 1.84
N THR A 138 -11.42 -12.89 1.37
CA THR A 138 -11.08 -13.82 0.27
C THR A 138 -10.35 -15.07 0.75
N THR A 139 -9.92 -15.12 2.01
CA THR A 139 -9.16 -16.26 2.53
C THR A 139 -10.06 -17.46 2.75
N CYS A 140 -9.53 -18.65 2.44
CA CYS A 140 -10.22 -19.90 2.63
C CYS A 140 -9.94 -20.40 4.04
N PHE A 141 -11.00 -20.68 4.77
CA PHE A 141 -10.91 -21.23 6.12
C PHE A 141 -10.31 -22.63 6.06
N LYS A 142 -9.29 -22.92 6.86
CA LYS A 142 -8.70 -24.27 6.96
C LYS A 142 -8.96 -24.90 8.31
N HIS A 143 -8.67 -24.18 9.40
CA HIS A 143 -8.82 -24.70 10.74
C HIS A 143 -9.05 -23.58 11.76
N ILE A 144 -9.78 -23.88 12.83
CA ILE A 144 -9.89 -23.03 14.01
C ILE A 144 -9.92 -23.85 15.29
N GLU A 145 -9.31 -23.30 16.34
CA GLU A 145 -9.31 -23.87 17.68
C GLU A 145 -9.62 -22.80 18.72
N PHE A 146 -10.50 -23.12 19.66
CA PHE A 146 -10.82 -22.27 20.80
C PHE A 146 -10.32 -22.87 22.11
N THR A 147 -9.53 -22.10 22.84
CA THR A 147 -9.01 -22.48 24.17
C THR A 147 -9.47 -21.47 25.21
N LYS A 148 -10.18 -21.92 26.23
CA LYS A 148 -10.60 -21.07 27.35
C LYS A 148 -9.36 -20.61 28.13
N VAL A 149 -9.16 -19.29 28.22
CA VAL A 149 -8.01 -18.69 28.91
C VAL A 149 -8.42 -17.96 30.19
N ALA A 150 -9.69 -17.59 30.32
CA ALA A 150 -10.28 -17.03 31.54
C ALA A 150 -11.77 -17.39 31.64
N PRO A 151 -12.46 -17.15 32.77
CA PRO A 151 -13.89 -17.45 32.90
C PRO A 151 -14.74 -16.87 31.78
N GLN A 152 -14.46 -15.64 31.34
CA GLN A 152 -15.18 -14.92 30.28
C GLN A 152 -14.31 -14.63 29.04
N ALA A 153 -13.23 -15.39 28.83
CA ALA A 153 -12.37 -15.20 27.66
C ALA A 153 -11.86 -16.53 27.07
N ALA A 154 -11.82 -16.60 25.74
CA ALA A 154 -11.20 -17.68 24.98
C ALA A 154 -10.20 -17.15 23.98
N LEU A 155 -9.06 -17.82 23.85
CA LEU A 155 -8.14 -17.64 22.74
C LEU A 155 -8.67 -18.44 21.54
N ALA A 156 -8.97 -17.76 20.46
CA ALA A 156 -9.20 -18.37 19.17
C ALA A 156 -7.90 -18.36 18.37
N VAL A 157 -7.51 -19.51 17.84
CA VAL A 157 -6.39 -19.67 16.91
C VAL A 157 -6.96 -20.10 15.58
N PHE A 158 -6.84 -19.25 14.57
CA PHE A 158 -7.35 -19.46 13.22
C PHE A 158 -6.20 -19.70 12.25
N PHE A 159 -6.39 -20.65 11.35
CA PHE A 159 -5.48 -20.96 10.25
C PHE A 159 -6.24 -20.98 8.92
N SER A 160 -5.76 -20.22 7.92
CA SER A 160 -6.30 -20.27 6.56
C SER A 160 -5.58 -21.29 5.68
N GLU A 161 -6.16 -21.64 4.53
CA GLU A 161 -5.45 -22.43 3.51
C GLU A 161 -4.24 -21.68 2.98
N GLN A 162 -4.34 -20.34 2.92
CA GLN A 162 -3.27 -19.41 2.61
C GLN A 162 -2.22 -19.28 3.74
N GLY A 163 -2.29 -20.16 4.77
CA GLY A 163 -1.37 -20.27 5.92
C GLY A 163 -1.25 -19.02 6.77
N ILE A 164 -2.27 -18.17 6.71
CA ILE A 164 -2.42 -17.06 7.63
C ILE A 164 -2.79 -17.66 8.98
N LEU A 165 -1.90 -17.47 9.95
CA LEU A 165 -2.15 -17.80 11.35
C LEU A 165 -2.53 -16.51 12.08
N GLN A 166 -3.72 -16.48 12.67
CA GLN A 166 -4.15 -15.40 13.55
C GLN A 166 -4.62 -15.94 14.89
N ASN A 167 -4.39 -15.17 15.94
CA ASN A 167 -4.86 -15.48 17.27
C ASN A 167 -5.56 -14.27 17.90
N LYS A 168 -6.76 -14.47 18.42
CA LYS A 168 -7.57 -13.40 19.01
C LYS A 168 -8.15 -13.86 20.34
N ILE A 169 -8.08 -13.02 21.37
CA ILE A 169 -8.81 -13.25 22.62
C ILE A 169 -10.22 -12.70 22.43
N LEU A 170 -11.22 -13.57 22.58
CA LEU A 170 -12.63 -13.25 22.42
C LEU A 170 -13.32 -13.24 23.78
N PRO A 171 -14.23 -12.29 24.02
CA PRO A 171 -15.15 -12.40 25.14
C PRO A 171 -16.08 -13.59 24.93
N ILE A 172 -16.28 -14.39 25.98
CA ILE A 172 -17.22 -15.51 25.97
C ILE A 172 -18.11 -15.46 27.21
N ASP A 173 -19.29 -16.06 27.11
CA ASP A 173 -20.15 -16.28 28.29
C ASP A 173 -19.42 -17.15 29.32
N SER A 174 -19.56 -16.83 30.62
CA SER A 174 -18.89 -17.56 31.69
C SER A 174 -19.30 -19.03 31.78
N SER A 175 -20.50 -19.36 31.30
CA SER A 175 -21.07 -20.72 31.26
C SER A 175 -20.46 -21.62 30.18
N LEU A 176 -19.76 -21.07 29.18
CA LEU A 176 -19.13 -21.87 28.12
C LEU A 176 -17.98 -22.70 28.69
N THR A 177 -18.07 -24.03 28.56
CA THR A 177 -17.02 -24.96 28.99
C THR A 177 -16.00 -25.18 27.88
N GLN A 178 -14.80 -25.69 28.22
CA GLN A 178 -13.81 -26.07 27.20
C GLN A 178 -14.36 -27.13 26.24
N ASP A 179 -15.13 -28.11 26.74
CA ASP A 179 -15.74 -29.15 25.88
C ASP A 179 -16.72 -28.58 24.86
N GLN A 180 -17.47 -27.54 25.25
CA GLN A 180 -18.34 -26.82 24.33
C GLN A 180 -17.53 -26.04 23.29
N LEU A 181 -16.45 -25.37 23.69
CA LEU A 181 -15.53 -24.70 22.76
C LEU A 181 -14.89 -25.68 21.78
N THR A 182 -14.44 -26.84 22.24
CA THR A 182 -13.91 -27.92 21.39
C THR A 182 -14.97 -28.42 20.41
N SER A 183 -16.21 -28.62 20.87
CA SER A 183 -17.32 -29.03 20.01
C SER A 183 -17.63 -27.98 18.93
N ILE A 184 -17.52 -26.69 19.26
CA ILE A 184 -17.68 -25.59 18.31
C ILE A 184 -16.53 -25.59 17.30
N SER A 185 -15.28 -25.75 17.73
CA SER A 185 -14.12 -25.88 16.85
C SER A 185 -14.35 -26.98 15.82
N ASN A 186 -14.71 -28.19 16.27
CA ASN A 186 -14.95 -29.34 15.40
C ASN A 186 -16.08 -29.07 14.40
N TYR A 187 -17.21 -28.52 14.86
CA TYR A 187 -18.31 -28.15 13.97
C TYR A 187 -17.88 -27.17 12.87
N LEU A 188 -17.12 -26.13 13.22
CA LEU A 188 -16.65 -25.15 12.23
C LEU A 188 -15.65 -25.78 11.26
N ASN A 189 -14.75 -26.62 11.77
CA ASN A 189 -13.75 -27.33 10.98
C ASN A 189 -14.39 -28.27 9.97
N ASP A 190 -15.37 -29.07 10.38
CA ASP A 190 -16.03 -30.04 9.51
C ASP A 190 -16.92 -29.38 8.45
N GLU A 191 -17.66 -28.34 8.82
CA GLU A 191 -18.66 -27.71 7.94
C GLU A 191 -18.07 -26.70 6.95
N PHE A 192 -16.97 -26.02 7.33
CA PHE A 192 -16.50 -24.83 6.64
C PHE A 192 -15.08 -24.88 6.09
N SER A 193 -14.32 -25.97 6.31
CA SER A 193 -12.99 -26.14 5.68
C SER A 193 -13.05 -25.99 4.16
N GLY A 194 -12.09 -25.27 3.60
CA GLY A 194 -11.97 -24.93 2.17
C GLY A 194 -12.91 -23.83 1.67
N LYS A 195 -13.76 -23.24 2.53
CA LYS A 195 -14.73 -22.21 2.11
C LYS A 195 -14.20 -20.80 2.37
N PRO A 196 -14.50 -19.81 1.49
CA PRO A 196 -14.15 -18.41 1.74
C PRO A 196 -14.86 -17.87 2.99
N ILE A 197 -14.15 -17.16 3.86
CA ILE A 197 -14.72 -16.66 5.13
C ILE A 197 -15.87 -15.68 4.90
N LYS A 198 -15.81 -14.85 3.85
CA LYS A 198 -16.94 -13.98 3.46
C LYS A 198 -18.20 -14.78 3.15
N TRP A 199 -18.06 -15.98 2.57
CA TRP A 199 -19.18 -16.89 2.35
C TRP A 199 -19.65 -17.48 3.68
N ILE A 200 -18.73 -17.97 4.52
CA ILE A 200 -19.05 -18.57 5.84
C ILE A 200 -19.86 -17.59 6.70
N ARG A 201 -19.45 -16.32 6.75
CA ARG A 201 -20.16 -15.27 7.49
C ARG A 201 -21.60 -15.09 6.98
N LYS A 202 -21.79 -15.02 5.66
CA LYS A 202 -23.13 -14.90 5.05
C LYS A 202 -23.99 -16.13 5.34
N GLU A 203 -23.40 -17.31 5.27
CA GLU A 203 -24.08 -18.58 5.52
C GLU A 203 -24.53 -18.68 6.97
N LEU A 204 -23.65 -18.40 7.93
CA LEU A 204 -23.97 -18.41 9.36
C LEU A 204 -25.07 -17.40 9.70
N LEU A 205 -25.02 -16.18 9.14
CA LEU A 205 -26.08 -15.18 9.29
C LEU A 205 -27.42 -15.63 8.68
N SER A 206 -27.37 -16.32 7.53
CA SER A 206 -28.56 -16.85 6.86
C SER A 206 -29.23 -17.93 7.70
N ARG A 207 -28.46 -18.86 8.26
CA ARG A 207 -28.97 -19.97 9.08
C ARG A 207 -29.63 -19.49 10.38
N VAL A 208 -29.08 -18.47 11.03
CA VAL A 208 -29.71 -17.83 12.21
C VAL A 208 -31.08 -17.21 11.87
N ARG A 209 -31.27 -16.71 10.65
CA ARG A 209 -32.52 -16.07 10.22
C ARG A 209 -33.59 -17.05 9.77
N LEU A 210 -33.20 -18.19 9.21
CA LEU A 210 -34.12 -19.14 8.55
C LEU A 210 -34.73 -20.18 9.49
N GLU A 211 -34.11 -20.51 10.62
CA GLU A 211 -34.58 -21.58 11.52
C GLU A 211 -34.79 -21.11 12.96
N LYS A 212 -35.87 -20.36 13.22
CA LYS A 212 -36.26 -19.94 14.58
C LYS A 212 -36.78 -21.08 15.47
N GLU A 213 -37.11 -22.24 14.92
CA GLU A 213 -37.88 -23.27 15.66
C GLU A 213 -37.16 -24.62 15.85
N HIS A 214 -35.94 -24.83 15.31
CA HIS A 214 -35.25 -26.12 15.43
C HIS A 214 -33.72 -26.08 15.54
N TYR A 215 -33.12 -24.92 15.88
CA TYR A 215 -31.67 -24.80 15.82
C TYR A 215 -30.94 -25.34 17.06
N ASN A 216 -29.92 -26.18 16.82
CA ASN A 216 -29.02 -26.73 17.83
C ASN A 216 -28.24 -25.60 18.54
N GLN A 217 -28.26 -25.57 19.87
CA GLN A 217 -27.55 -24.58 20.71
C GLN A 217 -26.05 -24.43 20.36
N LEU A 218 -25.44 -25.50 19.86
CA LEU A 218 -24.04 -25.51 19.41
C LEU A 218 -23.81 -24.57 18.22
N ALA A 219 -24.72 -24.58 17.24
CA ALA A 219 -24.57 -23.80 16.03
C ALA A 219 -24.83 -22.30 16.27
N GLN A 220 -25.67 -21.95 17.25
CA GLN A 220 -25.79 -20.57 17.73
C GLN A 220 -24.50 -20.08 18.38
N LYS A 221 -23.92 -20.87 19.29
CA LYS A 221 -22.65 -20.51 19.95
C LYS A 221 -21.50 -20.42 18.94
N ALA A 222 -21.48 -21.29 17.93
CA ALA A 222 -20.53 -21.21 16.82
C ALA A 222 -20.71 -19.94 16.01
N HIS A 223 -21.95 -19.52 15.75
CA HIS A 223 -22.24 -18.24 15.11
C HIS A 223 -21.74 -17.05 15.92
N ASP A 224 -22.04 -16.99 17.23
CA ASP A 224 -21.66 -15.85 18.07
C ASP A 224 -20.12 -15.70 18.14
N LEU A 225 -19.41 -16.81 18.33
CA LEU A 225 -17.94 -16.83 18.36
C LEU A 225 -17.32 -16.47 17.00
N SER A 226 -17.85 -17.03 15.92
CA SER A 226 -17.36 -16.71 14.57
C SER A 226 -17.69 -15.27 14.18
N SER A 227 -18.83 -14.71 14.57
CA SER A 227 -19.14 -13.29 14.36
C SER A 227 -18.12 -12.41 15.07
N ALA A 228 -17.83 -12.67 16.35
CA ALA A 228 -16.84 -11.90 17.12
C ALA A 228 -15.40 -12.02 16.54
N LEU A 229 -15.07 -13.17 15.95
CA LEU A 229 -13.82 -13.34 15.21
C LEU A 229 -13.76 -12.53 13.93
N PHE A 230 -14.84 -12.56 13.16
CA PHE A 230 -14.91 -11.98 11.82
C PHE A 230 -15.50 -10.55 11.80
N GLU A 231 -15.79 -9.95 12.95
CA GLU A 231 -16.32 -8.59 13.10
C GLU A 231 -15.27 -7.51 12.80
N ASP A 232 -13.99 -7.76 13.10
CA ASP A 232 -12.85 -6.84 12.85
C ASP A 232 -12.10 -7.15 11.55
N THR A 233 -12.79 -7.64 10.52
CA THR A 233 -12.16 -7.99 9.24
C THR A 233 -11.87 -6.78 8.36
N ASN A 234 -11.50 -5.65 8.96
CA ASN A 234 -10.82 -4.59 8.24
C ASN A 234 -9.41 -5.09 7.94
N ASN A 235 -8.95 -4.89 6.70
CA ASN A 235 -7.58 -5.22 6.34
C ASN A 235 -6.63 -4.54 7.33
N GLU A 236 -5.81 -5.31 8.04
CA GLU A 236 -4.84 -4.70 8.95
C GLU A 236 -3.80 -3.95 8.14
N LEU A 237 -3.40 -2.78 8.63
CA LEU A 237 -2.40 -1.95 7.98
C LEU A 237 -1.19 -1.77 8.89
N LEU A 238 -0.03 -2.12 8.35
CA LEU A 238 1.28 -1.76 8.88
C LEU A 238 1.68 -0.42 8.29
N VAL A 239 2.21 0.45 9.15
CA VAL A 239 2.70 1.78 8.79
C VAL A 239 4.05 1.96 9.47
N GLN A 240 5.08 2.28 8.70
CA GLN A 240 6.43 2.51 9.20
C GLN A 240 7.03 3.76 8.55
N GLY A 241 7.89 4.50 9.24
CA GLY A 241 8.57 5.66 8.65
C GLY A 241 7.71 6.89 8.43
N ALA A 242 6.61 7.04 9.19
CA ALA A 242 5.78 8.26 9.13
C ALA A 242 6.59 9.54 9.42
N LEU A 243 7.60 9.43 10.28
CA LEU A 243 8.48 10.55 10.65
C LEU A 243 9.44 10.97 9.53
N ASN A 244 9.70 10.11 8.52
CA ASN A 244 10.56 10.47 7.39
C ASN A 244 10.00 11.65 6.58
N LEU A 245 8.69 11.91 6.69
CA LEU A 245 8.06 13.10 6.12
C LEU A 245 8.58 14.40 6.76
N LEU A 246 8.99 14.37 8.03
CA LEU A 246 9.53 15.55 8.72
C LEU A 246 10.88 16.00 8.15
N ASP A 247 11.61 15.11 7.47
CA ASP A 247 12.89 15.42 6.86
C ASP A 247 12.74 16.09 5.49
N GLN A 248 11.53 16.16 4.93
CA GLN A 248 11.30 16.76 3.61
C GLN A 248 11.05 18.28 3.72
N PRO A 249 11.74 19.10 2.90
CA PRO A 249 11.60 20.56 2.91
C PRO A 249 10.16 21.08 2.85
N GLU A 250 9.30 20.39 2.10
CA GLU A 250 7.90 20.76 1.87
C GLU A 250 7.03 20.74 3.13
N PHE A 251 7.49 20.09 4.20
CA PHE A 251 6.77 19.98 5.47
C PHE A 251 7.39 20.81 6.60
N ASN A 252 8.47 21.55 6.33
CA ASN A 252 9.15 22.39 7.32
C ASN A 252 8.47 23.75 7.56
N GLU A 253 7.65 24.22 6.62
CA GLU A 253 7.08 25.57 6.67
C GLU A 253 5.78 25.67 7.49
N ASP A 254 5.00 24.59 7.55
CA ASP A 254 3.65 24.59 8.16
C ASP A 254 3.45 23.39 9.08
N ILE A 255 3.73 23.61 10.37
CA ILE A 255 3.56 22.63 11.45
C ILE A 255 2.08 22.16 11.55
N GLY A 256 1.13 23.03 11.21
CA GLY A 256 -0.29 22.69 11.23
C GLY A 256 -0.64 21.65 10.17
N LYS A 257 -0.13 21.82 8.94
CA LYS A 257 -0.33 20.87 7.85
C LYS A 257 0.31 19.52 8.14
N ILE A 258 1.56 19.49 8.58
CA ILE A 258 2.24 18.22 8.89
C ILE A 258 1.56 17.47 10.03
N LYS A 259 1.06 18.17 11.06
CA LYS A 259 0.29 17.53 12.14
C LYS A 259 -1.00 16.89 11.63
N LYS A 260 -1.72 17.56 10.72
CA LYS A 260 -2.93 16.98 10.09
C LYS A 260 -2.59 15.78 9.22
N LEU A 261 -1.49 15.83 8.48
CA LEU A 261 -1.00 14.72 7.66
C LEU A 261 -0.65 13.51 8.52
N LEU A 262 0.15 13.68 9.58
CA LEU A 262 0.49 12.61 10.51
C LEU A 262 -0.75 12.01 11.17
N LYS A 263 -1.71 12.84 11.60
CA LYS A 263 -2.99 12.35 12.12
C LYS A 263 -3.76 11.52 11.08
N THR A 264 -3.72 11.92 9.81
CA THR A 264 -4.33 11.17 8.72
C THR A 264 -3.63 9.81 8.51
N LEU A 265 -2.31 9.75 8.70
CA LEU A 265 -1.55 8.48 8.65
C LEU A 265 -1.84 7.57 9.85
N GLU A 266 -2.11 8.13 11.02
CA GLU A 266 -2.56 7.38 12.20
C GLU A 266 -3.97 6.79 12.00
N GLU A 267 -4.81 7.45 11.20
CA GLU A 267 -6.16 7.00 10.85
C GLU A 267 -6.12 5.86 9.80
N LYS A 268 -5.70 4.66 10.24
CA LYS A 268 -5.52 3.46 9.39
C LYS A 268 -6.68 3.19 8.43
N THR A 269 -7.93 3.41 8.84
CA THR A 269 -9.13 3.18 8.00
C THR A 269 -9.10 3.98 6.70
N LYS A 270 -8.59 5.23 6.71
CA LYS A 270 -8.49 6.06 5.50
C LYS A 270 -7.46 5.49 4.52
N LEU A 271 -6.34 5.02 5.04
CA LEU A 271 -5.28 4.41 4.25
C LEU A 271 -5.69 3.06 3.68
N ILE A 272 -6.41 2.25 4.46
CA ILE A 272 -6.98 0.97 4.01
C ILE A 272 -7.92 1.21 2.82
N ASN A 273 -8.88 2.14 2.94
CA ASN A 273 -9.80 2.45 1.84
C ASN A 273 -9.06 2.89 0.57
N LEU A 274 -7.95 3.63 0.71
CA LEU A 274 -7.13 4.07 -0.40
C LEU A 274 -6.35 2.90 -1.04
N LEU A 275 -5.83 1.95 -0.25
CA LEU A 275 -5.15 0.76 -0.75
C LEU A 275 -6.13 -0.28 -1.33
N ASP A 276 -7.35 -0.37 -0.81
CA ASP A 276 -8.41 -1.22 -1.36
C ASP A 276 -8.75 -0.83 -2.80
N LEU A 277 -8.82 0.48 -3.10
CA LEU A 277 -8.99 0.95 -4.47
C LEU A 277 -7.83 0.52 -5.39
N CYS A 278 -6.63 0.35 -4.83
CA CYS A 278 -5.45 -0.10 -5.60
C CYS A 278 -5.46 -1.62 -5.88
N LEU A 279 -6.15 -2.43 -5.06
CA LEU A 279 -6.25 -3.88 -5.26
C LEU A 279 -6.98 -4.24 -6.57
N ASP A 280 -8.02 -3.46 -6.91
CA ASP A 280 -8.85 -3.68 -8.09
C ASP A 280 -8.12 -3.33 -9.40
N HIS A 281 -7.03 -2.55 -9.33
CA HIS A 281 -6.24 -2.19 -10.49
C HIS A 281 -5.23 -3.28 -10.87
N GLU A 282 -5.06 -3.50 -12.17
CA GLU A 282 -3.95 -4.30 -12.69
C GLU A 282 -2.67 -3.46 -12.79
N GLY A 283 -1.58 -4.02 -12.28
CA GLY A 283 -0.28 -3.35 -12.24
C GLY A 283 -0.16 -2.33 -11.11
N MET A 284 0.89 -1.52 -11.21
CA MET A 284 1.25 -0.53 -10.21
C MET A 284 0.30 0.66 -10.24
N THR A 285 -0.17 1.07 -9.06
CA THR A 285 -0.98 2.27 -8.88
C THR A 285 -0.11 3.41 -8.37
N ILE A 286 -0.20 4.59 -8.99
CA ILE A 286 0.52 5.79 -8.54
C ILE A 286 -0.50 6.92 -8.43
N LEU A 287 -0.57 7.57 -7.27
CA LEU A 287 -1.39 8.76 -7.03
C LEU A 287 -0.48 9.93 -6.68
N ILE A 288 -0.75 11.10 -7.25
CA ILE A 288 0.09 12.28 -7.13
C ILE A 288 -0.76 13.48 -6.73
N GLY A 289 -0.45 14.07 -5.58
CA GLY A 289 -1.03 15.33 -5.12
C GLY A 289 -2.54 15.32 -5.05
N GLN A 290 -3.19 16.11 -5.90
CA GLN A 290 -4.65 16.21 -5.96
C GLN A 290 -5.37 14.93 -6.38
N GLU A 291 -4.65 13.92 -6.87
CA GLU A 291 -5.21 12.59 -7.14
C GLU A 291 -5.44 11.78 -5.85
N ASN A 292 -4.87 12.20 -4.72
CA ASN A 292 -5.14 11.59 -3.41
C ASN A 292 -6.55 11.92 -2.91
N LEU A 293 -7.17 11.00 -2.17
CA LEU A 293 -8.55 11.13 -1.69
C LEU A 293 -8.76 12.20 -0.60
N GLN A 294 -7.71 12.57 0.13
CA GLN A 294 -7.78 13.51 1.25
C GLN A 294 -6.99 14.77 0.89
N GLU A 295 -7.53 15.94 1.22
CA GLU A 295 -6.90 17.24 0.92
C GLU A 295 -5.55 17.37 1.64
N GLU A 296 -5.44 16.83 2.86
CA GLU A 296 -4.21 16.79 3.65
C GLU A 296 -3.06 16.06 2.95
N MET A 297 -3.38 15.13 2.04
CA MET A 297 -2.42 14.34 1.27
C MET A 297 -2.04 15.03 -0.06
N GLY A 298 -2.54 16.22 -0.34
CA GLY A 298 -2.32 16.95 -1.61
C GLY A 298 -0.85 17.32 -1.90
N ASN A 299 0.03 17.28 -0.90
CA ASN A 299 1.47 17.46 -1.05
C ASN A 299 2.27 16.15 -1.12
N CYS A 300 1.57 15.02 -1.16
CA CYS A 300 2.16 13.69 -1.14
C CYS A 300 1.91 12.94 -2.45
N SER A 301 2.63 11.85 -2.64
CA SER A 301 2.33 10.81 -3.62
C SER A 301 2.29 9.44 -2.96
N LEU A 302 1.55 8.54 -3.57
CA LEU A 302 1.47 7.13 -3.22
C LEU A 302 1.93 6.31 -4.42
N ILE A 303 2.80 5.33 -4.20
CA ILE A 303 3.13 4.29 -5.18
C ILE A 303 2.80 2.95 -4.53
N ALA A 304 1.83 2.23 -5.08
CA ALA A 304 1.32 0.98 -4.55
C ALA A 304 1.44 -0.15 -5.57
N GLN A 305 1.74 -1.35 -5.09
CA GLN A 305 1.74 -2.57 -5.89
C GLN A 305 1.09 -3.71 -5.10
N ASN A 306 0.38 -4.57 -5.81
CA ASN A 306 -0.26 -5.72 -5.20
C ASN A 306 0.75 -6.86 -5.02
N TYR A 307 0.70 -7.56 -3.88
CA TYR A 307 1.38 -8.84 -3.72
C TYR A 307 0.36 -9.97 -3.76
N GLN A 308 0.83 -11.12 -4.24
CA GLN A 308 -0.04 -12.22 -4.64
C GLN A 308 0.43 -13.55 -4.06
N LEU A 309 -0.54 -14.40 -3.75
CA LEU A 309 -0.30 -15.80 -3.43
C LEU A 309 -0.84 -16.65 -4.58
N GLY A 310 0.04 -17.35 -5.28
CA GLY A 310 -0.31 -17.95 -6.57
C GLY A 310 -0.78 -16.87 -7.55
N ASN A 311 -2.04 -16.98 -8.00
CA ASN A 311 -2.67 -16.01 -8.90
C ASN A 311 -3.60 -15.01 -8.20
N GLU A 312 -3.80 -15.11 -6.89
CA GLU A 312 -4.71 -14.23 -6.16
C GLU A 312 -3.97 -13.06 -5.53
N LYS A 313 -4.44 -11.83 -5.79
CA LYS A 313 -4.00 -10.64 -5.09
C LYS A 313 -4.53 -10.71 -3.66
N VAL A 314 -3.63 -10.83 -2.70
CA VAL A 314 -3.99 -11.00 -1.29
C VAL A 314 -3.82 -9.72 -0.49
N GLY A 315 -3.01 -8.77 -0.95
CA GLY A 315 -2.89 -7.45 -0.33
C GLY A 315 -2.09 -6.48 -1.19
N ALA A 316 -1.87 -5.28 -0.65
CA ALA A 316 -1.10 -4.23 -1.30
C ALA A 316 0.02 -3.74 -0.38
N LEU A 317 1.13 -3.35 -0.99
CA LEU A 317 2.22 -2.65 -0.35
C LEU A 317 2.45 -1.34 -1.08
N ALA A 318 2.80 -0.30 -0.34
CA ALA A 318 2.93 1.03 -0.89
C ALA A 318 4.01 1.84 -0.18
N VAL A 319 4.52 2.82 -0.91
CA VAL A 319 5.30 3.92 -0.36
C VAL A 319 4.46 5.18 -0.46
N PHE A 320 4.36 5.90 0.65
CA PHE A 320 3.69 7.18 0.77
C PHE A 320 4.71 8.25 1.19
N GLY A 321 4.78 9.35 0.44
CA GLY A 321 5.87 10.31 0.58
C GLY A 321 5.60 11.65 -0.10
N SER A 322 6.59 12.54 -0.13
CA SER A 322 6.43 13.84 -0.81
C SER A 322 6.23 13.68 -2.33
N LYS A 323 5.59 14.65 -2.99
CA LYS A 323 5.50 14.67 -4.48
C LYS A 323 6.86 14.73 -5.18
N ARG A 324 7.90 15.14 -4.46
CA ARG A 324 9.28 15.25 -4.95
C ARG A 324 10.08 13.95 -4.73
N MET A 325 9.42 12.84 -4.45
CA MET A 325 10.10 11.57 -4.26
C MET A 325 10.82 11.10 -5.55
N ASP A 326 11.88 10.31 -5.41
CA ASP A 326 12.54 9.68 -6.55
C ASP A 326 11.65 8.54 -7.08
N TYR A 327 10.77 8.88 -8.02
CA TYR A 327 9.83 7.93 -8.62
C TYR A 327 10.52 6.73 -9.25
N LYS A 328 11.69 6.91 -9.90
CA LYS A 328 12.41 5.80 -10.55
C LYS A 328 12.84 4.78 -9.49
N LYS A 329 13.49 5.27 -8.43
CA LYS A 329 13.94 4.45 -7.30
C LYS A 329 12.78 3.78 -6.58
N ILE A 330 11.72 4.51 -6.25
CA ILE A 330 10.60 3.99 -5.46
C ILE A 330 9.77 2.98 -6.25
N ILE A 331 9.54 3.22 -7.55
CA ILE A 331 8.88 2.24 -8.44
C ILE A 331 9.66 0.91 -8.43
N SER A 332 11.00 0.96 -8.52
CA SER A 332 11.86 -0.23 -8.46
C SER A 332 11.72 -0.95 -7.12
N ILE A 333 11.84 -0.22 -6.00
CA ILE A 333 11.74 -0.76 -4.63
C ILE A 333 10.38 -1.43 -4.38
N VAL A 334 9.28 -0.75 -4.70
CA VAL A 334 7.91 -1.25 -4.51
C VAL A 334 7.67 -2.49 -5.37
N ASN A 335 8.05 -2.47 -6.65
CA ASN A 335 7.91 -3.65 -7.52
C ASN A 335 8.72 -4.84 -7.03
N HIS A 336 9.99 -4.62 -6.68
CA HIS A 336 10.86 -5.69 -6.19
C HIS A 336 10.33 -6.30 -4.89
N THR A 337 9.90 -5.44 -3.96
CA THR A 337 9.33 -5.86 -2.67
C THR A 337 8.08 -6.70 -2.88
N ALA A 338 7.17 -6.27 -3.77
CA ALA A 338 5.97 -7.04 -4.09
C ALA A 338 6.28 -8.41 -4.69
N GLN A 339 7.22 -8.50 -5.63
CA GLN A 339 7.64 -9.77 -6.21
C GLN A 339 8.29 -10.68 -5.17
N LYS A 340 9.15 -10.12 -4.31
CA LYS A 340 9.87 -10.87 -3.27
C LYS A 340 8.92 -11.40 -2.20
N VAL A 341 8.00 -10.56 -1.71
CA VAL A 341 6.94 -10.97 -0.77
C VAL A 341 6.10 -12.07 -1.40
N SER A 342 5.60 -11.88 -2.63
CA SER A 342 4.79 -12.89 -3.34
C SER A 342 5.50 -14.24 -3.45
N LYS A 343 6.82 -14.23 -3.70
CA LYS A 343 7.64 -15.44 -3.74
C LYS A 343 7.78 -16.09 -2.36
N LEU A 344 8.15 -15.33 -1.34
CA LEU A 344 8.37 -15.85 0.02
C LEU A 344 7.10 -16.44 0.63
N ILE A 345 5.96 -15.80 0.39
CA ILE A 345 4.67 -16.30 0.89
C ILE A 345 4.26 -17.59 0.16
N SER A 346 4.58 -17.72 -1.14
CA SER A 346 4.34 -18.95 -1.89
C SER A 346 5.26 -20.10 -1.44
N GLU A 347 6.55 -19.83 -1.19
CA GLU A 347 7.51 -20.82 -0.71
C GLU A 347 7.19 -21.36 0.70
N ASN A 348 6.70 -20.49 1.60
CA ASN A 348 6.26 -20.89 2.94
C ASN A 348 4.99 -21.78 2.91
N GLN A 349 4.25 -21.77 1.80
CA GLN A 349 3.00 -22.51 1.61
C GLN A 349 3.22 -23.91 1.01
N GLY A 350 4.42 -24.23 0.53
CA GLY A 350 4.69 -25.51 -0.14
C GLY A 350 4.05 -25.64 -1.52
N VAL A 351 3.79 -24.51 -2.20
CA VAL A 351 3.37 -24.43 -3.60
C VAL A 351 4.58 -24.25 -4.52
#